data_AF-A0A964KPK0-F1
#
_entry.id   AF-A0A964KPK0-F1
#
_cell.length_a   1.000
_cell.length_b   1.000
_cell.length_c   1.000
_cell.angle_alpha   90.00
_cell.angle_beta   90.00
_cell.angle_gamma   90.00
#
_symmetry.space_group_name_H-M   'P 1'
#
loop_
_entity.id
_entity.type
_entity.pdbx_description
1 polymer ?
#
loop_
_entity_poly.entity_id
_entity_poly.type
_entity_poly.pdbx_seq_one_letter_code
_entity_poly.pdbx_strand_id
1 'polypeptide(L)'
;MAHPGPWRHPGQIGLHCLRIGAGVSWFQMGSDLKGIAILGSTGSIGCQTLEVIRSFPQHFSVVGLGGWRNLTLLQKQVDEFRPAMVSCQETERGKASPGLGNAAIVTLEELVSHPQVDLVVMAVAGPAGLLPTLQALRSRKLVALASKEALVMGGALIAQEMEAGATILPVDSEASAIWQCLRGEDQDVARLIITASGGPFRKRPVSELVNVTPEEA
;
A
#
# COMPACT_ATOMS: atom_id res chain seq x y z
N MET A 1 -33.84 -8.34 29.09
CA MET A 1 -32.46 -7.96 29.43
C MET A 1 -31.56 -9.14 29.10
N ALA A 2 -30.81 -9.06 28.00
CA ALA A 2 -29.94 -10.14 27.56
C ALA A 2 -28.51 -9.81 27.99
N HIS A 3 -27.90 -10.67 28.80
CA HIS A 3 -26.49 -10.57 29.19
C HIS A 3 -25.60 -10.95 27.98
N PRO A 4 -24.58 -10.15 27.62
CA PRO A 4 -23.59 -10.58 26.66
C PRO A 4 -22.66 -11.59 27.34
N GLY A 5 -22.51 -12.78 26.73
CA GLY A 5 -21.64 -13.86 27.21
C GLY A 5 -20.15 -13.48 27.21
N PRO A 6 -19.29 -14.33 27.81
CA PRO A 6 -17.88 -14.02 28.02
C PRO A 6 -17.14 -13.88 26.68
N TRP A 7 -16.52 -12.71 26.50
CA TRP A 7 -15.64 -12.40 25.39
C TRP A 7 -14.51 -13.43 25.32
N ARG A 8 -14.39 -14.14 24.20
CA ARG A 8 -13.21 -14.97 23.92
C ARG A 8 -12.04 -14.03 23.69
N HIS A 9 -11.01 -14.13 24.52
CA HIS A 9 -9.73 -13.46 24.29
C HIS A 9 -9.16 -13.89 22.94
N PRO A 10 -8.97 -12.97 21.97
CA PRO A 10 -8.15 -13.25 20.81
C PRO A 10 -6.73 -13.53 21.32
N GLY A 11 -6.12 -14.62 20.87
CA GLY A 11 -4.72 -14.92 21.14
C GLY A 11 -3.83 -13.73 20.77
N GLN A 12 -2.67 -13.63 21.42
CA GLN A 12 -1.67 -12.57 21.24
C GLN A 12 -1.14 -12.50 19.79
N ILE A 13 -1.94 -11.98 18.87
CA ILE A 13 -1.44 -11.38 17.63
C ILE A 13 -1.32 -9.91 17.98
N GLY A 14 -0.16 -9.57 18.55
CA GLY A 14 0.09 -8.27 19.16
C GLY A 14 -0.12 -7.13 18.17
N LEU A 15 -0.57 -5.99 18.70
CA LEU A 15 -0.69 -4.68 18.05
C LEU A 15 0.69 -4.10 17.62
N HIS A 16 1.65 -4.95 17.24
CA HIS A 16 2.99 -4.55 16.83
C HIS A 16 2.98 -3.67 15.59
N CYS A 17 1.96 -3.78 14.72
CA CYS A 17 1.79 -2.86 13.60
C CYS A 17 1.36 -1.44 14.00
N LEU A 18 0.92 -1.25 15.25
CA LEU A 18 0.48 0.03 15.81
C LEU A 18 1.38 0.52 16.96
N ARG A 19 2.40 -0.26 17.36
CA ARG A 19 3.37 0.19 18.37
C ARG A 19 4.31 1.22 17.75
N ILE A 20 4.06 2.48 18.11
CA ILE A 20 4.85 3.63 17.71
C ILE A 20 6.11 3.65 18.57
N GLY A 21 7.18 3.01 18.11
CA GLY A 21 8.53 3.29 18.61
C GLY A 21 8.95 4.68 18.15
N ALA A 22 9.35 5.53 19.10
CA ALA A 22 9.95 6.88 18.95
C ALA A 22 9.49 7.66 17.71
N GLY A 23 8.58 8.62 17.94
CA GLY A 23 7.99 9.51 16.95
C GLY A 23 8.77 9.63 15.65
N VAL A 24 8.22 9.08 14.57
CA VAL A 24 8.63 9.45 13.22
C VAL A 24 8.39 10.95 13.13
N SER A 25 9.46 11.73 13.28
CA SER A 25 9.48 13.18 13.10
C SER A 25 9.14 13.45 11.64
N TRP A 26 7.87 13.70 11.33
CA TRP A 26 7.46 14.12 9.99
C TRP A 26 7.82 15.58 9.70
N PHE A 27 8.37 16.30 10.69
CA PHE A 27 8.75 17.70 10.59
C PHE A 27 10.26 17.96 10.56
N GLN A 28 11.09 16.92 10.48
CA GLN A 28 12.37 17.04 9.80
C GLN A 28 12.23 16.51 8.38
N MET A 29 11.36 17.15 7.58
CA MET A 29 11.63 17.24 6.16
C MET A 29 12.94 18.03 6.01
N GLY A 30 14.05 17.29 5.95
CA GLY A 30 15.24 17.83 5.29
C GLY A 30 14.85 18.32 3.90
N SER A 31 15.66 19.21 3.35
CA SER A 31 15.55 19.80 2.01
C SER A 31 15.51 18.80 0.84
N ASP A 32 15.42 17.50 1.11
CA ASP A 32 15.79 16.46 0.17
C ASP A 32 14.54 15.80 -0.41
N LEU A 33 14.49 15.83 -1.74
CA LEU A 33 13.44 15.27 -2.57
C LEU A 33 13.32 13.75 -2.32
N LYS A 34 12.15 13.26 -1.89
CA LYS A 34 11.96 11.83 -1.60
C LYS A 34 11.70 11.04 -2.88
N GLY A 35 12.48 10.01 -3.13
CA GLY A 35 12.28 9.07 -4.22
C GLY A 35 11.13 8.11 -3.95
N ILE A 36 10.14 8.06 -4.84
CA ILE A 36 8.94 7.23 -4.71
C ILE A 36 8.89 6.17 -5.82
N ALA A 37 8.64 4.93 -5.42
CA ALA A 37 8.21 3.84 -6.28
C ALA A 37 6.70 3.61 -6.11
N ILE A 38 5.95 3.52 -7.21
CA ILE A 38 4.50 3.26 -7.16
C ILE A 38 4.18 1.96 -7.88
N LEU A 39 3.84 0.95 -7.11
CA LEU A 39 3.43 -0.36 -7.61
C LEU A 39 1.91 -0.38 -7.75
N GLY A 40 1.40 -0.71 -8.94
CA GLY A 40 -0.02 -0.54 -9.28
C GLY A 40 -0.36 0.90 -9.71
N SER A 41 0.56 1.59 -10.38
CA SER A 41 0.44 3.01 -10.76
C SER A 41 -0.78 3.31 -11.64
N THR A 42 -1.23 2.34 -12.42
CA THR A 42 -2.38 2.46 -13.33
C THR A 42 -3.71 2.08 -12.68
N GLY A 43 -3.71 1.67 -11.40
CA GLY A 43 -4.91 1.44 -10.61
C GLY A 43 -5.40 2.72 -9.95
N SER A 44 -6.57 2.65 -9.29
CA SER A 44 -7.18 3.83 -8.65
C SER A 44 -6.25 4.51 -7.64
N ILE A 45 -5.67 3.75 -6.71
CA ILE A 45 -4.75 4.29 -5.67
C ILE A 45 -3.46 4.82 -6.29
N GLY A 46 -2.92 4.14 -7.31
CA GLY A 46 -1.73 4.60 -8.04
C GLY A 46 -1.96 5.94 -8.75
N CYS A 47 -3.08 6.09 -9.45
CA CYS A 47 -3.46 7.34 -10.10
C CYS A 47 -3.66 8.48 -9.08
N GLN A 48 -4.37 8.22 -7.98
CA GLN A 48 -4.56 9.20 -6.90
C GLN A 48 -3.23 9.60 -6.24
N THR A 49 -2.31 8.65 -6.06
CA THR A 49 -0.96 8.93 -5.55
C THR A 49 -0.22 9.88 -6.49
N LEU A 50 -0.29 9.65 -7.80
CA LEU A 50 0.31 10.54 -8.79
C LEU A 50 -0.34 11.93 -8.81
N GLU A 51 -1.65 12.04 -8.58
CA GLU A 51 -2.33 13.34 -8.40
C GLU A 51 -1.81 14.12 -7.20
N VAL A 52 -1.58 13.44 -6.07
CA VAL A 52 -0.95 14.07 -4.90
C VAL A 52 0.48 14.51 -5.23
N ILE A 53 1.29 13.67 -5.87
CA ILE A 53 2.67 14.01 -6.24
C ILE A 53 2.72 15.24 -7.17
N ARG A 54 1.80 15.35 -8.14
CA ARG A 54 1.69 16.55 -9.01
C ARG A 54 1.48 17.84 -8.23
N SER A 55 0.79 17.75 -7.08
CA SER A 55 0.50 18.90 -6.22
C SER A 55 1.68 19.27 -5.33
N PHE A 56 2.68 18.40 -5.20
CA PHE A 56 3.84 18.55 -4.31
C PHE A 56 5.17 18.16 -4.99
N PRO A 57 5.50 18.72 -6.18
CA PRO A 57 6.66 18.32 -6.97
C PRO A 57 8.01 18.61 -6.30
N GLN A 58 8.05 19.55 -5.36
CA GLN A 58 9.25 19.89 -4.58
C GLN A 58 9.55 18.88 -3.46
N HIS A 59 8.62 17.98 -3.15
CA HIS A 59 8.75 17.00 -2.06
C HIS A 59 9.02 15.58 -2.57
N PHE A 60 8.63 15.28 -3.80
CA PHE A 60 8.61 13.92 -4.32
C PHE A 60 9.18 13.82 -5.73
N SER A 61 9.97 12.78 -5.96
CA SER A 61 10.43 12.35 -7.28
C SER A 61 9.90 10.96 -7.58
N VAL A 62 9.26 10.77 -8.74
CA VAL A 62 8.85 9.43 -9.16
C VAL A 62 10.07 8.71 -9.73
N VAL A 63 10.59 7.75 -8.99
CA VAL A 63 11.77 6.95 -9.39
C VAL A 63 11.36 5.72 -10.19
N GLY A 64 10.24 5.10 -9.83
CA GLY A 64 9.77 3.88 -10.49
C GLY A 64 8.25 3.74 -10.55
N LEU A 65 7.74 3.19 -11.65
CA LEU A 65 6.32 2.90 -11.85
C LEU A 65 6.09 1.42 -12.22
N GLY A 66 5.15 0.76 -11.55
CA GLY A 66 4.68 -0.58 -11.91
C GLY A 66 3.23 -0.54 -12.38
N GLY A 67 2.96 -0.75 -13.68
CA GLY A 67 1.60 -0.65 -14.26
C GLY A 67 0.99 -1.99 -14.72
N TRP A 68 1.72 -3.10 -14.55
CA TRP A 68 1.31 -4.45 -14.94
C TRP A 68 0.79 -4.54 -16.40
N ARG A 69 -0.53 -4.51 -16.65
CA ARG A 69 -1.14 -4.71 -17.98
C ARG A 69 -1.56 -3.45 -18.71
N ASN A 70 -1.80 -2.33 -18.03
CA ASN A 70 -2.34 -1.12 -18.67
C ASN A 70 -1.21 -0.28 -19.27
N LEU A 71 -0.58 -0.80 -20.33
CA LEU A 71 0.58 -0.21 -20.96
C LEU A 71 0.30 1.19 -21.53
N THR A 72 -0.91 1.43 -22.04
CA THR A 72 -1.30 2.74 -22.57
C THR A 72 -1.30 3.82 -21.50
N LEU A 73 -1.88 3.55 -20.32
CA LEU A 73 -1.86 4.50 -19.21
C LEU A 73 -0.47 4.61 -18.60
N LEU A 74 0.24 3.48 -18.47
CA LEU A 74 1.61 3.46 -17.97
C LEU A 74 2.52 4.33 -18.83
N GLN A 75 2.44 4.25 -20.16
CA GLN A 75 3.21 5.11 -21.07
C GLN A 75 2.94 6.60 -20.82
N LYS A 76 1.66 7.00 -20.67
CA LYS A 76 1.32 8.40 -20.35
C LYS A 76 1.95 8.86 -19.03
N GLN A 77 1.94 7.99 -18.01
CA GLN A 77 2.59 8.27 -16.73
C GLN A 77 4.11 8.36 -16.87
N VAL A 78 4.73 7.52 -17.71
CA VAL A 78 6.17 7.57 -17.98
C VAL A 78 6.56 8.86 -18.69
N ASP A 79 5.78 9.30 -19.68
CA ASP A 79 6.06 10.54 -20.42
C ASP A 79 5.97 11.78 -19.51
N GLU A 80 5.02 11.77 -18.58
CA GLU A 80 4.79 12.86 -17.64
C GLU A 80 5.85 12.90 -16.54
N PHE A 81 6.04 11.80 -15.82
CA PHE A 81 6.85 11.76 -14.60
C PHE A 81 8.32 11.39 -14.84
N ARG A 82 8.64 10.88 -16.04
CA ARG A 82 9.99 10.48 -16.45
C ARG A 82 10.72 9.63 -15.40
N PRO A 83 10.13 8.52 -14.93
CA PRO A 83 10.77 7.66 -13.95
C PRO A 83 12.04 7.03 -14.54
N ALA A 84 13.01 6.74 -13.66
CA ALA A 84 14.22 6.01 -14.05
C ALA A 84 13.93 4.54 -14.37
N MET A 85 12.89 3.96 -13.77
CA MET A 85 12.56 2.54 -13.88
C MET A 85 11.06 2.30 -14.10
N VAL A 86 10.74 1.23 -14.83
CA VAL A 86 9.36 0.79 -15.05
C VAL A 86 9.27 -0.73 -15.00
N SER A 87 8.18 -1.24 -14.42
CA SER A 87 7.81 -2.65 -14.45
C SER A 87 6.42 -2.84 -15.09
N CYS A 88 6.32 -3.88 -15.94
CA CYS A 88 5.07 -4.33 -16.54
C CYS A 88 5.00 -5.87 -16.57
N GLN A 89 3.83 -6.42 -16.92
CA GLN A 89 3.59 -7.86 -16.88
C GLN A 89 4.59 -8.68 -17.73
N GLU A 90 5.01 -8.16 -18.88
CA GLU A 90 5.97 -8.82 -19.76
C GLU A 90 7.33 -8.98 -19.08
N THR A 91 7.81 -7.94 -18.40
CA THR A 91 9.07 -7.96 -17.63
C THR A 91 9.04 -8.99 -16.52
N GLU A 92 7.95 -9.03 -15.76
CA GLU A 92 7.75 -9.99 -14.67
C GLU A 92 7.68 -11.44 -15.17
N ARG A 93 7.42 -11.63 -16.47
CA ARG A 93 7.41 -12.93 -17.15
C ARG A 93 8.73 -13.23 -17.88
N GLY A 94 9.74 -12.38 -17.77
CA GLY A 94 11.01 -12.52 -18.48
C GLY A 94 10.89 -12.39 -20.00
N LYS A 95 9.85 -11.69 -20.50
CA LYS A 95 9.62 -11.45 -21.93
C LYS A 95 10.15 -10.08 -22.34
N ALA A 96 10.37 -9.89 -23.64
CA ALA A 96 10.67 -8.58 -24.19
C ALA A 96 9.55 -7.60 -23.85
N SER A 97 9.89 -6.54 -23.12
CA SER A 97 8.95 -5.49 -22.74
C SER A 97 8.64 -4.60 -23.95
N PRO A 98 7.42 -4.04 -24.04
CA PRO A 98 7.21 -2.85 -24.87
C PRO A 98 8.19 -1.78 -24.41
N GLY A 99 8.89 -1.10 -25.32
CA GLY A 99 9.74 0.02 -24.94
C GLY A 99 8.88 1.11 -24.29
N LEU A 100 9.10 1.38 -22.99
CA LEU A 100 8.36 2.38 -22.22
C LEU A 100 9.25 3.60 -22.01
N GLY A 101 9.36 4.43 -23.05
CA GLY A 101 10.25 5.58 -23.07
C GLY A 101 11.73 5.22 -22.83
N ASN A 102 12.44 6.06 -22.07
CA ASN A 102 13.86 5.87 -21.72
C ASN A 102 14.06 5.18 -20.36
N ALA A 103 12.98 4.72 -19.72
CA ALA A 103 13.08 4.09 -18.41
C ALA A 103 13.71 2.70 -18.51
N ALA A 104 14.53 2.34 -17.53
CA ALA A 104 15.03 0.99 -17.40
C ALA A 104 13.88 0.03 -17.05
N ILE A 105 13.77 -1.05 -17.81
CA ILE A 105 12.77 -2.07 -17.56
C ILE A 105 13.31 -3.05 -16.51
N VAL A 106 12.62 -3.13 -15.37
CA VAL A 106 13.05 -3.91 -14.20
C VAL A 106 11.89 -4.70 -13.61
N THR A 107 12.20 -5.72 -12.82
CA THR A 107 11.20 -6.44 -12.02
C THR A 107 10.69 -5.57 -10.87
N LEU A 108 9.53 -5.93 -10.30
CA LEU A 108 8.99 -5.27 -9.12
C LEU A 108 9.94 -5.34 -7.93
N GLU A 109 10.63 -6.46 -7.75
CA GLU A 109 11.58 -6.68 -6.66
C GLU A 109 12.84 -5.78 -6.80
N GLU A 110 13.36 -5.64 -8.02
CA GLU A 110 14.46 -4.72 -8.32
C GLU A 110 14.03 -3.26 -8.12
N LEU A 111 12.82 -2.91 -8.57
CA LEU A 111 12.28 -1.56 -8.44
C LEU A 111 12.18 -1.15 -6.97
N VAL A 112 11.56 -1.97 -6.12
CA VAL A 112 11.36 -1.63 -4.70
C VAL A 112 12.64 -1.66 -3.87
N SER A 113 13.65 -2.40 -4.29
CA SER A 113 14.94 -2.48 -3.58
C SER A 113 15.94 -1.39 -4.02
N HIS A 114 15.65 -0.66 -5.08
CA HIS A 114 16.59 0.30 -5.67
C HIS A 114 17.04 1.38 -4.67
N PRO A 115 18.33 1.77 -4.64
CA PRO A 115 18.85 2.74 -3.66
C PRO A 115 18.19 4.12 -3.70
N GLN A 116 17.75 4.57 -4.88
CA GLN A 116 17.08 5.87 -5.05
C GLN A 116 15.61 5.87 -4.57
N VAL A 117 15.05 4.72 -4.21
CA VAL A 117 13.68 4.63 -3.70
C VAL A 117 13.71 4.75 -2.19
N ASP A 118 13.04 5.75 -1.63
CA ASP A 118 12.89 5.94 -0.19
C ASP A 118 11.54 5.39 0.31
N LEU A 119 10.49 5.61 -0.50
CA LEU A 119 9.12 5.25 -0.21
C LEU A 119 8.54 4.38 -1.33
N VAL A 120 7.96 3.25 -0.95
CA VAL A 120 7.22 2.36 -1.85
C VAL A 120 5.73 2.50 -1.56
N VAL A 121 4.95 2.93 -2.56
CA VAL A 121 3.49 2.86 -2.53
C VAL A 121 3.07 1.52 -3.12
N MET A 122 2.56 0.63 -2.27
CA MET A 122 2.13 -0.71 -2.64
C MET A 122 0.62 -0.73 -2.89
N ALA A 123 0.22 -0.50 -4.15
CA ALA A 123 -1.16 -0.52 -4.63
C ALA A 123 -1.45 -1.69 -5.58
N VAL A 124 -0.71 -2.80 -5.43
CA VAL A 124 -0.96 -4.05 -6.16
C VAL A 124 -2.00 -4.86 -5.40
N ALA A 125 -3.11 -5.17 -6.08
CA ALA A 125 -4.19 -6.00 -5.54
C ALA A 125 -3.83 -7.49 -5.54
N GLY A 126 -4.40 -8.23 -4.58
CA GLY A 126 -4.26 -9.68 -4.51
C GLY A 126 -2.84 -10.20 -4.19
N PRO A 127 -2.57 -11.48 -4.50
CA PRO A 127 -1.35 -12.17 -4.05
C PRO A 127 -0.05 -11.64 -4.66
N ALA A 128 -0.11 -10.98 -5.80
CA ALA A 128 1.06 -10.43 -6.48
C ALA A 128 1.77 -9.35 -5.66
N GLY A 129 1.09 -8.71 -4.70
CA GLY A 129 1.69 -7.67 -3.85
C GLY A 129 2.57 -8.20 -2.71
N LEU A 130 2.47 -9.48 -2.33
CA LEU A 130 3.15 -9.99 -1.14
C LEU A 130 4.69 -10.00 -1.27
N LEU A 131 5.22 -10.59 -2.33
CA LEU A 131 6.68 -10.69 -2.52
C LEU A 131 7.34 -9.31 -2.65
N PRO A 132 6.83 -8.37 -3.48
CA PRO A 132 7.36 -7.01 -3.53
C PRO A 132 7.25 -6.27 -2.19
N THR A 133 6.20 -6.52 -1.40
CA THR A 133 6.08 -5.95 -0.05
C THR A 133 7.21 -6.44 0.86
N LEU A 134 7.42 -7.75 0.94
CA LEU A 134 8.50 -8.32 1.75
C LEU A 134 9.87 -7.82 1.30
N GLN A 135 10.09 -7.72 -0.02
CA GLN A 135 11.35 -7.23 -0.57
C GLN A 135 11.61 -5.76 -0.22
N ALA A 136 10.58 -4.90 -0.29
CA ALA A 136 10.68 -3.51 0.12
C ALA A 136 11.03 -3.38 1.61
N LEU A 137 10.37 -4.19 2.47
CA LEU A 137 10.62 -4.18 3.91
C LEU A 137 12.03 -4.66 4.26
N ARG A 138 12.49 -5.75 3.64
CA ARG A 138 13.88 -6.25 3.77
C ARG A 138 14.91 -5.23 3.35
N SER A 139 14.60 -4.47 2.31
CA SER A 139 15.42 -3.36 1.80
C SER A 139 15.33 -2.08 2.66
N ARG A 140 14.67 -2.15 3.83
CA ARG A 140 14.48 -1.04 4.78
C ARG A 140 13.80 0.18 4.18
N LYS A 141 12.96 -0.02 3.16
CA LYS A 141 12.15 1.06 2.59
C LYS A 141 10.98 1.37 3.52
N LEU A 142 10.52 2.62 3.45
CA LEU A 142 9.22 2.97 3.99
C LEU A 142 8.14 2.42 3.03
N VAL A 143 7.19 1.65 3.54
CA VAL A 143 6.14 1.04 2.69
C VAL A 143 4.78 1.62 3.02
N ALA A 144 4.23 2.42 2.11
CA ALA A 144 2.82 2.83 2.14
C ALA A 144 1.97 1.70 1.57
N LEU A 145 1.38 0.90 2.46
CA LEU A 145 0.67 -0.33 2.12
C LEU A 145 -0.83 -0.06 1.93
N ALA A 146 -1.31 -0.21 0.71
CA ALA A 146 -2.70 0.00 0.36
C ALA A 146 -3.50 -1.30 0.22
N SER A 147 -2.85 -2.42 -0.13
CA SER A 147 -3.53 -3.71 -0.21
C SER A 147 -3.62 -4.39 1.16
N LYS A 148 -4.83 -4.84 1.52
CA LYS A 148 -5.08 -5.62 2.73
C LYS A 148 -4.63 -7.06 2.56
N GLU A 149 -4.67 -7.56 1.32
CA GLU A 149 -4.46 -8.95 0.98
C GLU A 149 -3.06 -9.42 1.38
N ALA A 150 -2.03 -8.61 1.17
CA ALA A 150 -0.65 -8.93 1.59
C ALA A 150 -0.55 -9.19 3.11
N LEU A 151 -1.23 -8.37 3.93
CA LEU A 151 -1.29 -8.56 5.38
C LEU A 151 -2.08 -9.82 5.75
N VAL A 152 -3.20 -10.08 5.06
CA VAL A 152 -4.03 -11.25 5.32
C VAL A 152 -3.29 -12.56 4.99
N MET A 153 -2.57 -12.61 3.87
CA MET A 153 -1.87 -13.82 3.44
C MET A 153 -0.52 -14.03 4.14
N GLY A 154 0.21 -12.94 4.39
CA GLY A 154 1.60 -12.98 4.83
C GLY A 154 1.88 -12.26 6.14
N GLY A 155 0.85 -12.02 6.96
CA GLY A 155 0.95 -11.17 8.16
C GLY A 155 2.08 -11.55 9.11
N ALA A 156 2.33 -12.86 9.31
CA ALA A 156 3.45 -13.31 10.16
C ALA A 156 4.82 -12.96 9.58
N LEU A 157 5.00 -13.07 8.25
CA LEU A 157 6.25 -12.69 7.58
C LEU A 157 6.44 -11.18 7.61
N ILE A 158 5.37 -10.42 7.37
CA ILE A 158 5.42 -8.95 7.45
C ILE A 158 5.75 -8.50 8.87
N ALA A 159 5.16 -9.14 9.90
CA ALA A 159 5.45 -8.83 11.30
C ALA A 159 6.91 -9.07 11.66
N GLN A 160 7.54 -10.15 11.15
CA GLN A 160 8.96 -10.41 11.34
C GLN A 160 9.83 -9.29 10.77
N GLU A 161 9.52 -8.80 9.57
CA GLU A 161 10.27 -7.69 8.97
C GLU A 161 10.07 -6.37 9.75
N MET A 162 8.86 -6.15 10.29
CA MET A 162 8.59 -5.00 11.17
C MET A 162 9.36 -5.08 12.49
N GLU A 163 9.44 -6.27 13.10
CA GLU A 163 10.27 -6.52 14.30
C GLU A 163 11.76 -6.30 14.01
N ALA A 164 12.22 -6.60 12.79
CA ALA A 164 13.57 -6.30 12.35
C ALA A 164 13.82 -4.79 12.13
N GLY A 165 12.78 -3.96 12.16
CA GLY A 165 12.86 -2.49 12.05
C GLY A 165 12.44 -1.94 10.68
N ALA A 166 11.65 -2.66 9.90
CA ALA A 166 10.97 -2.11 8.74
C ALA A 166 9.73 -1.30 9.15
N THR A 167 9.31 -0.35 8.30
CA THR A 167 8.19 0.56 8.61
C THR A 167 7.10 0.48 7.55
N ILE A 168 5.87 0.27 8.01
CA ILE A 168 4.66 0.31 7.17
C ILE A 168 3.81 1.52 7.55
N LEU A 169 3.28 2.20 6.53
CA LEU A 169 2.25 3.22 6.66
C LEU A 169 0.94 2.69 6.07
N PRO A 170 -0.15 2.63 6.85
CA PRO A 170 -1.43 2.21 6.31
C PRO A 170 -2.02 3.28 5.38
N VAL A 171 -2.36 2.87 4.15
CA VAL A 171 -3.06 3.73 3.18
C VAL A 171 -4.57 3.50 3.19
N ASP A 172 -5.00 2.29 3.57
CA ASP A 172 -6.42 1.99 3.70
C ASP A 172 -7.14 2.93 4.67
N SER A 173 -8.36 3.36 4.35
CA SER A 173 -9.09 4.40 5.08
C SER A 173 -9.25 4.10 6.56
N GLU A 174 -9.68 2.88 6.92
CA GLU A 174 -9.94 2.53 8.32
C GLU A 174 -8.63 2.42 9.11
N ALA A 175 -7.64 1.74 8.54
CA ALA A 175 -6.34 1.55 9.17
C ALA A 175 -5.57 2.87 9.30
N SER A 176 -5.65 3.75 8.28
CA SER A 176 -5.07 5.09 8.29
C SER A 176 -5.73 5.98 9.33
N ALA A 177 -7.06 5.95 9.45
CA ALA A 177 -7.77 6.69 10.48
C ALA A 177 -7.36 6.26 11.89
N ILE A 178 -7.29 4.95 12.15
CA ILE A 178 -6.81 4.41 13.43
C ILE A 178 -5.37 4.86 13.69
N TRP A 179 -4.49 4.71 12.69
CA TRP A 179 -3.10 5.11 12.83
C TRP A 179 -2.96 6.59 13.16
N GLN A 180 -3.71 7.46 12.48
CA GLN A 180 -3.75 8.91 12.73
C GLN A 180 -4.22 9.24 14.15
N CYS A 181 -5.27 8.58 14.64
CA CYS A 181 -5.78 8.77 16.00
C CYS A 181 -4.80 8.32 17.09
N LEU A 182 -3.92 7.37 16.80
CA LEU A 182 -2.94 6.87 17.77
C LEU A 182 -1.63 7.68 17.77
N ARG A 183 -1.40 8.54 16.77
CA ARG A 183 -0.12 9.26 16.67
C ARG A 183 0.01 10.29 17.78
N GLY A 184 1.08 10.16 18.57
CA GLY A 184 1.38 11.09 19.65
C GLY A 184 0.65 10.77 20.95
N GLU A 185 -0.19 9.72 20.95
CA GLU A 185 -0.83 9.20 22.15
C GLU A 185 0.11 8.21 22.86
N ASP A 186 0.12 8.27 24.19
CA ASP A 186 0.90 7.41 25.08
C ASP A 186 0.05 6.39 25.85
N GLN A 187 -1.27 6.49 25.73
CA GLN A 187 -2.23 5.62 26.41
C GLN A 187 -2.45 4.31 25.66
N ASP A 188 -2.72 3.26 26.43
CA ASP A 188 -3.12 1.97 25.88
C ASP A 188 -4.50 2.05 25.21
N VAL A 189 -4.63 1.35 24.08
CA VAL A 189 -5.88 1.32 23.31
C VAL A 189 -6.93 0.45 24.03
N ALA A 190 -7.96 1.10 24.59
CA ALA A 190 -9.06 0.38 25.25
C ALA A 190 -10.04 -0.28 24.26
N ARG A 191 -10.26 0.33 23.08
CA ARG A 191 -11.20 -0.14 22.06
C ARG A 191 -10.84 0.39 20.68
N LEU A 192 -10.97 -0.45 19.65
CA LEU A 192 -10.94 -0.05 18.25
C LEU A 192 -12.36 -0.08 17.68
N ILE A 193 -12.74 0.98 16.96
CA ILE A 193 -14.01 1.06 16.23
C ILE A 193 -13.67 1.09 14.73
N ILE A 194 -13.96 0.00 14.04
CA ILE A 194 -13.77 -0.11 12.59
C ILE A 194 -15.10 0.19 11.93
N THR A 195 -15.15 1.27 11.17
CA THR A 195 -16.34 1.69 10.42
C THR A 195 -16.44 0.95 9.10
N ALA A 196 -17.68 0.70 8.64
CA ALA A 196 -17.96 0.19 7.30
C ALA A 196 -19.15 0.93 6.70
N SER A 197 -19.14 1.21 5.40
CA SER A 197 -20.27 1.84 4.70
C SER A 197 -21.51 0.94 4.68
N GLY A 198 -21.28 -0.39 4.65
CA GLY A 198 -22.28 -1.43 4.47
C GLY A 198 -22.55 -1.80 3.01
N GLY A 199 -21.92 -1.12 2.04
CA GLY A 199 -22.04 -1.40 0.62
C GLY A 199 -23.41 -1.07 0.00
N PRO A 200 -23.58 -1.27 -1.31
CA PRO A 200 -24.82 -0.95 -2.03
C PRO A 200 -26.01 -1.77 -1.53
N PHE A 201 -25.77 -2.96 -0.97
CA PHE A 201 -26.82 -3.89 -0.54
C PHE A 201 -27.19 -3.82 0.94
N ARG A 202 -26.69 -2.83 1.69
CA ARG A 202 -26.94 -2.69 3.14
C ARG A 202 -28.41 -2.80 3.53
N LYS A 203 -29.31 -2.29 2.69
CA LYS A 203 -30.77 -2.25 2.94
C LYS A 203 -31.54 -3.31 2.14
N ARG A 204 -30.86 -4.15 1.35
CA ARG A 204 -31.53 -5.11 0.46
C ARG A 204 -31.94 -6.36 1.24
N PRO A 205 -33.16 -6.88 1.04
CA PRO A 205 -33.59 -8.13 1.69
C PRO A 205 -32.68 -9.30 1.34
N VAL A 206 -32.41 -10.18 2.31
CA VAL A 206 -31.53 -11.35 2.12
C VAL A 206 -31.99 -12.24 0.97
N SER A 207 -33.31 -12.40 0.79
CA SER A 207 -33.90 -13.17 -0.31
C SER A 207 -33.57 -12.65 -1.70
N GLU A 208 -33.22 -11.37 -1.82
CA GLU A 208 -32.86 -10.76 -3.10
C GLU A 208 -31.35 -10.82 -3.40
N LEU A 209 -30.51 -11.05 -2.38
CA LEU A 209 -29.06 -11.07 -2.54
C LEU A 209 -28.57 -12.18 -3.48
N VAL A 210 -29.34 -13.26 -3.63
CA VAL A 210 -29.02 -14.38 -4.53
C VAL A 210 -29.03 -13.99 -6.01
N ASN A 211 -29.74 -12.92 -6.36
CA ASN A 211 -29.91 -12.48 -7.75
C ASN A 211 -29.07 -11.25 -8.10
N VAL A 212 -28.20 -10.79 -7.19
CA VAL A 212 -27.34 -9.62 -7.42
C VAL A 212 -26.34 -9.89 -8.54
N THR A 213 -26.18 -8.94 -9.44
CA THR A 213 -25.18 -8.99 -10.52
C THR A 213 -23.94 -8.16 -10.20
N PRO A 214 -22.79 -8.42 -10.88
CA PRO A 214 -21.59 -7.60 -10.71
C PRO A 214 -21.78 -6.12 -11.02
N GLU A 215 -22.70 -5.77 -11.94
CA GLU A 215 -22.99 -4.39 -12.31
C GLU A 215 -23.77 -3.63 -11.22
N GLU A 216 -24.46 -4.33 -10.33
CA GLU A 216 -25.16 -3.73 -9.18
C GLU A 216 -24.22 -3.47 -7.98
N ALA A 217 -23.00 -4.01 -8.00
CA ALA A 217 -22.04 -4.04 -6.89
C ALA A 217 -21.02 -2.90 -6.89
#